data_AF-A0A2N6LQ39-F1
#
_entry.id   AF-A0A2N6LQ39-F1
#
_cell.length_a   1.000
_cell.length_b   1.000
_cell.length_c   1.000
_cell.angle_alpha   90.00
_cell.angle_beta   90.00
_cell.angle_gamma   90.00
#
_symmetry.space_group_name_H-M   'P 1'
#
loop_
_entity.id
_entity.type
_entity.pdbx_description
1 polymer ?
#
loop_
_entity_poly.entity_id
_entity_poly.type
_entity_poly.pdbx_seq_one_letter_code
_entity_poly.pdbx_strand_id
1 'polypeptide(L)'
;MLVGGTITIMQPQVSVALTPAQVSDLAKDFTVLIGGDGVGSGVIFDRKGETYYVLTNRHVVVNDGRYEIQTPDGSKYPVYRSQELPGLDLAVLQFTSNKNYRLANIGNSDQVREGMTVYVVGWADALPGITKERSYQFTDGNIRSRLKEGKDGYTLVYNNEAIPGMSGGPVLDEQGRVIGINGRADTEVRKDGALIASLRLGIPINTFLTTRRNSQPIATGSQTATRQRSAEDYISLGGAKAERKDYQGAIADYNQALKLSPNNPDAYFRRSNAHFLIGNLQSATSDLNKVIQLSPKNGFAYAMRSAIRLTEKDIPGAIADGEEAVRLNPNLGFAYLARGSARAFLPDYQGAIADINKFIEQEPSFAHAYAVRGYSRAGLGDRKGANADFDQALQLDPNFFSIYQLRGVVRGF
;
A
#
# COMPACT_ATOMS: atom_id res chain seq x y z
N MET A 1 -36.61 3.93 61.12
CA MET A 1 -35.33 4.47 60.61
C MET A 1 -35.22 4.01 59.16
N LEU A 2 -35.30 4.93 58.19
CA LEU A 2 -35.30 4.62 56.74
C LEU A 2 -33.93 4.09 56.31
N VAL A 3 -33.89 2.99 55.57
CA VAL A 3 -32.70 2.48 54.88
C VAL A 3 -32.66 3.15 53.50
N GLY A 4 -31.78 4.13 53.32
CA GLY A 4 -31.56 4.78 52.03
C GLY A 4 -30.67 3.93 51.13
N GLY A 5 -31.23 3.35 50.08
CA GLY A 5 -30.47 2.71 49.02
C GLY A 5 -29.89 3.75 48.06
N THR A 6 -28.57 3.76 47.90
CA THR A 6 -27.89 4.57 46.89
C THR A 6 -28.02 3.90 45.52
N ILE A 7 -28.71 4.58 44.60
CA ILE A 7 -28.77 4.17 43.19
C ILE A 7 -27.59 4.85 42.48
N THR A 8 -26.56 4.08 42.13
CA THR A 8 -25.45 4.57 41.31
C THR A 8 -25.89 4.60 39.85
N ILE A 9 -26.17 5.79 39.33
CA ILE A 9 -26.47 5.99 37.91
C ILE A 9 -25.12 6.04 37.17
N MET A 10 -24.70 4.92 36.56
CA MET A 10 -23.59 4.93 35.62
C MET A 10 -24.04 5.60 34.32
N GLN A 11 -23.56 6.83 34.06
CA GLN A 11 -23.72 7.42 32.74
C GLN A 11 -22.94 6.57 31.72
N PRO A 12 -23.56 6.11 30.61
CA PRO A 12 -22.83 5.42 29.58
C PRO A 12 -21.81 6.38 28.96
N GLN A 13 -20.52 6.08 29.09
CA GLN A 13 -19.50 6.73 28.27
C GLN A 13 -19.75 6.31 26.82
N VAL A 14 -20.35 7.21 26.05
CA VAL A 14 -20.41 7.07 24.60
C VAL A 14 -18.98 7.29 24.11
N SER A 15 -18.28 6.21 23.75
CA SER A 15 -16.98 6.35 23.08
C SER A 15 -17.25 6.94 21.70
N VAL A 16 -16.91 8.21 21.51
CA VAL A 16 -17.01 8.84 20.19
C VAL A 16 -16.02 8.14 19.27
N ALA A 17 -16.48 7.69 18.10
CA ALA A 17 -15.62 7.09 17.09
C ALA A 17 -14.51 8.09 16.69
N LEU A 18 -13.31 7.57 16.42
CA LEU A 18 -12.22 8.41 15.93
C LEU A 18 -12.55 8.87 14.51
N THR A 19 -12.13 10.08 14.17
CA THR A 19 -12.13 10.51 12.76
C THR A 19 -11.15 9.65 11.95
N PRO A 20 -11.34 9.48 10.63
CA PRO A 20 -10.42 8.72 9.79
C PRO A 20 -8.96 9.21 9.90
N ALA A 21 -8.75 10.52 9.99
CA ALA A 21 -7.43 11.12 10.17
C ALA A 21 -6.78 10.68 11.50
N GLN A 22 -7.55 10.68 12.60
CA GLN A 22 -7.07 10.20 13.91
C GLN A 22 -6.77 8.69 13.89
N VAL A 23 -7.55 7.89 13.16
CA VAL A 23 -7.24 6.46 12.97
C VAL A 23 -5.94 6.29 12.19
N SER A 24 -5.73 7.08 11.12
CA SER A 24 -4.49 7.04 10.35
C SER A 24 -3.27 7.43 11.19
N ASP A 25 -3.34 8.53 11.94
CA ASP A 25 -2.23 8.97 12.78
C ASP A 25 -1.90 7.94 13.85
N LEU A 26 -2.92 7.34 14.48
CA LEU A 26 -2.73 6.23 15.41
C LEU A 26 -2.04 5.03 14.73
N ALA A 27 -2.44 4.68 13.51
CA ALA A 27 -1.90 3.54 12.79
C ALA A 27 -0.44 3.73 12.34
N LYS A 28 -0.01 4.97 12.06
CA LYS A 28 1.38 5.29 11.72
C LYS A 28 2.33 4.88 12.85
N ASP A 29 1.92 4.98 14.11
CA ASP A 29 2.78 4.71 15.27
C ASP A 29 3.15 3.22 15.47
N PHE A 30 2.43 2.29 14.84
CA PHE A 30 2.65 0.85 15.00
C PHE A 30 2.71 0.04 13.70
N THR A 31 2.55 0.69 12.54
CA THR A 31 2.67 0.03 11.23
C THR A 31 4.10 0.16 10.72
N VAL A 32 4.75 -0.98 10.47
CA VAL A 32 6.14 -1.01 9.98
C VAL A 32 6.21 -1.37 8.52
N LEU A 33 7.27 -0.90 7.84
CA LEU A 33 7.64 -1.38 6.52
C LEU A 33 8.52 -2.62 6.71
N ILE A 34 8.23 -3.67 5.93
CA ILE A 34 9.09 -4.85 5.82
C ILE A 34 9.72 -4.85 4.43
N GLY A 35 11.05 -4.76 4.42
CA GLY A 35 11.90 -4.73 3.23
C GLY A 35 12.98 -5.81 3.26
N GLY A 36 13.99 -5.67 2.39
CA GLY A 36 15.08 -6.64 2.25
C GLY A 36 14.61 -7.83 1.42
N ASP A 37 14.70 -9.05 1.95
CA ASP A 37 14.20 -10.26 1.27
C ASP A 37 12.67 -10.34 1.19
N GLY A 38 11.95 -9.41 1.82
CA GLY A 38 10.49 -9.32 1.83
C GLY A 38 9.97 -7.99 1.31
N VAL A 39 8.72 -7.97 0.87
CA VAL A 39 8.02 -6.75 0.45
C VAL A 39 6.64 -6.75 1.07
N GLY A 40 6.46 -5.95 2.12
CA GLY A 40 5.18 -5.84 2.78
C GLY A 40 5.20 -4.87 3.95
N SER A 41 4.21 -5.03 4.80
CA SER A 41 3.97 -4.24 6.00
C SER A 41 3.88 -5.17 7.21
N GLY A 42 3.91 -4.59 8.41
CA GLY A 42 3.70 -5.34 9.64
C GLY A 42 3.09 -4.48 10.74
N VAL A 43 2.65 -5.13 11.81
CA VAL A 43 2.00 -4.51 12.96
C VAL A 43 2.81 -4.80 14.23
N ILE A 44 3.34 -3.77 14.88
CA ILE A 44 3.94 -3.90 16.21
C ILE A 44 2.80 -4.13 17.22
N PHE A 45 2.75 -5.31 17.83
CA PHE A 45 1.59 -5.73 18.63
C PHE A 45 1.91 -6.18 20.06
N ASP A 46 3.18 -6.44 20.38
CA ASP A 46 3.61 -6.95 21.68
C ASP A 46 5.06 -6.54 21.95
N ARG A 47 5.45 -6.50 23.23
CA ARG A 47 6.82 -6.18 23.67
C ARG A 47 7.15 -6.94 24.95
N LYS A 48 8.33 -7.55 25.01
CA LYS A 48 8.90 -8.18 26.22
C LYS A 48 10.33 -7.67 26.43
N GLY A 49 10.53 -6.86 27.48
CA GLY A 49 11.81 -6.17 27.69
C GLY A 49 12.09 -5.22 26.52
N GLU A 50 13.24 -5.37 25.86
CA GLU A 50 13.60 -4.59 24.67
C GLU A 50 13.18 -5.26 23.36
N THR A 51 12.60 -6.47 23.42
CA THR A 51 12.16 -7.21 22.23
C THR A 51 10.74 -6.84 21.85
N TYR A 52 10.57 -6.33 20.64
CA TYR A 52 9.28 -6.07 20.01
C TYR A 52 8.89 -7.21 19.09
N TYR A 53 7.58 -7.44 18.98
CA TYR A 53 7.00 -8.44 18.09
C TYR A 53 6.15 -7.76 17.01
N VAL A 54 6.40 -8.17 15.77
CA VAL A 54 5.69 -7.66 14.58
C VAL A 54 4.91 -8.80 13.95
N LEU A 55 3.60 -8.62 13.79
CA LEU A 55 2.73 -9.53 13.06
C LEU A 55 2.67 -9.11 11.60
N THR A 56 2.82 -10.06 10.69
CA THR A 56 2.70 -9.85 9.23
C THR A 56 2.15 -11.11 8.57
N ASN A 57 1.91 -11.06 7.25
CA ASN A 57 1.62 -12.27 6.51
C ASN A 57 2.87 -13.12 6.30
N ARG A 58 2.70 -14.44 6.31
CA ARG A 58 3.81 -15.36 6.02
C ARG A 58 4.39 -15.12 4.62
N HIS A 59 3.55 -14.89 3.60
CA HIS A 59 4.05 -14.60 2.26
C HIS A 59 4.89 -13.31 2.16
N VAL A 60 4.85 -12.39 3.14
CA VAL A 60 5.76 -11.23 3.17
C VAL A 60 7.19 -11.66 3.52
N VAL A 61 7.34 -12.78 4.22
CA VAL A 61 8.60 -13.34 4.71
C VAL A 61 8.78 -14.81 4.29
N VAL A 62 8.70 -15.05 2.97
CA VAL A 62 8.58 -16.38 2.33
C VAL A 62 9.65 -17.40 2.74
N ASN A 63 10.91 -16.97 2.89
CA ASN A 63 12.03 -17.87 3.25
C ASN A 63 12.73 -17.37 4.51
N ASP A 64 13.53 -18.20 5.18
CA ASP A 64 14.57 -17.65 6.08
C ASP A 64 15.51 -16.76 5.23
N GLY A 65 15.68 -15.51 5.65
CA GLY A 65 16.29 -14.48 4.80
C GLY A 65 16.63 -13.22 5.57
N ARG A 66 17.29 -12.28 4.91
CA ARG A 66 17.67 -10.98 5.47
C ARG A 66 16.54 -9.98 5.25
N TYR A 67 15.62 -9.94 6.20
CA TYR A 67 14.56 -8.95 6.25
C TYR A 67 15.02 -7.70 6.99
N GLU A 68 14.38 -6.59 6.69
CA GLU A 68 14.56 -5.33 7.40
C GLU A 68 13.19 -4.80 7.84
N ILE A 69 13.03 -4.59 9.15
CA ILE A 69 11.89 -3.87 9.70
C ILE A 69 12.28 -2.40 9.80
N GLN A 70 11.58 -1.53 9.07
CA GLN A 70 11.68 -0.09 9.23
C GLN A 70 10.52 0.42 10.07
N THR A 71 10.85 0.99 11.23
CA THR A 71 9.90 1.53 12.21
C THR A 71 9.38 2.92 11.81
N PRO A 72 8.33 3.44 12.46
CA PRO A 72 7.71 4.72 12.09
C PRO A 72 8.66 5.92 12.14
N ASP A 73 9.69 5.86 12.96
CA ASP A 73 10.74 6.88 13.07
C ASP A 73 11.87 6.72 12.02
N GLY A 74 11.72 5.77 11.10
CA GLY A 74 12.70 5.46 10.05
C GLY A 74 13.84 4.55 10.47
N SER A 75 13.91 4.11 11.75
CA SER A 75 14.96 3.19 12.19
C SER A 75 14.80 1.83 11.54
N LYS A 76 15.92 1.17 11.22
CA LYS A 76 15.97 -0.11 10.51
C LYS A 76 16.56 -1.20 11.39
N TYR A 77 15.89 -2.35 11.43
CA TYR A 77 16.28 -3.49 12.24
C TYR A 77 16.34 -4.77 11.40
N PRO A 78 17.48 -5.48 11.35
CA PRO A 78 17.58 -6.72 10.59
C PRO A 78 16.84 -7.86 11.30
N VAL A 79 16.15 -8.69 10.52
CA VAL A 79 15.45 -9.89 11.00
C VAL A 79 15.82 -11.07 10.11
N TYR A 80 16.22 -12.18 10.74
CA TYR A 80 16.75 -13.36 10.03
C TYR A 80 15.85 -14.59 10.12
N ARG A 81 14.83 -14.54 10.99
CA ARG A 81 13.93 -15.66 11.26
C ARG A 81 12.52 -15.14 11.46
N SER A 82 11.56 -15.89 10.97
CA SER A 82 10.14 -15.67 11.24
C SER A 82 9.56 -16.86 12.00
N GLN A 83 8.61 -16.60 12.88
CA GLN A 83 7.80 -17.64 13.50
C GLN A 83 6.48 -17.75 12.74
N GLU A 84 6.35 -18.75 11.89
CA GLU A 84 5.10 -19.01 11.18
C GLU A 84 4.01 -19.56 12.11
N LEU A 85 2.76 -19.22 11.81
CA LEU A 85 1.60 -19.73 12.52
C LEU A 85 1.00 -20.92 11.76
N PRO A 86 0.85 -22.09 12.39
CA PRO A 86 0.32 -23.29 11.73
C PRO A 86 -1.03 -23.04 11.05
N GLY A 87 -1.15 -23.44 9.79
CA GLY A 87 -2.38 -23.35 9.00
C GLY A 87 -2.80 -21.93 8.61
N LEU A 88 -2.04 -20.90 8.99
CA LEU A 88 -2.32 -19.51 8.66
C LEU A 88 -1.26 -18.94 7.72
N ASP A 89 -1.64 -17.94 6.94
CA ASP A 89 -0.69 -17.10 6.22
C ASP A 89 -0.24 -15.93 7.09
N LEU A 90 0.25 -16.24 8.29
CA LEU A 90 0.77 -15.28 9.25
C LEU A 90 2.14 -15.71 9.77
N ALA A 91 2.97 -14.71 10.05
CA ALA A 91 4.25 -14.89 10.71
C ALA A 91 4.50 -13.78 11.74
N VAL A 92 5.26 -14.11 12.78
CA VAL A 92 5.72 -13.16 13.79
C VAL A 92 7.22 -12.94 13.63
N LEU A 93 7.61 -11.68 13.52
CA LEU A 93 9.01 -11.23 13.50
C LEU A 93 9.38 -10.61 14.85
N GLN A 94 10.67 -10.61 15.16
CA GLN A 94 11.20 -10.03 16.39
C GLN A 94 12.36 -9.08 16.07
N PHE A 95 12.37 -7.93 16.74
CA PHE A 95 13.53 -7.02 16.74
C PHE A 95 13.74 -6.43 18.13
N THR A 96 14.97 -6.03 18.44
CA THR A 96 15.31 -5.46 19.74
C THR A 96 15.58 -3.96 19.60
N SER A 97 15.00 -3.16 20.49
CA SER A 97 15.24 -1.72 20.56
C SER A 97 15.03 -1.17 21.96
N ASN A 98 15.86 -0.22 22.36
CA ASN A 98 15.67 0.59 23.56
C ASN A 98 14.70 1.77 23.35
N LYS A 99 14.32 2.06 22.10
CA LYS A 99 13.29 3.06 21.78
C LYS A 99 11.91 2.59 22.21
N ASN A 100 11.00 3.53 22.42
CA ASN A 100 9.62 3.23 22.77
C ASN A 100 8.71 3.35 21.53
N TYR A 101 8.26 2.23 21.00
CA TYR A 101 7.28 2.19 19.90
C TYR A 101 5.90 1.87 20.45
N ARG A 102 4.87 2.48 19.88
CA ARG A 102 3.49 2.22 20.27
C ARG A 102 3.11 0.78 19.91
N LEU A 103 2.41 0.11 20.81
CA LEU A 103 1.79 -1.17 20.52
C LEU A 103 0.40 -0.95 19.94
N ALA A 104 0.06 -1.72 18.92
CA ALA A 104 -1.27 -1.71 18.35
C ALA A 104 -2.31 -2.17 19.39
N ASN A 105 -3.42 -1.44 19.50
CA ASN A 105 -4.55 -1.88 20.28
C ASN A 105 -5.25 -3.02 19.52
N ILE A 106 -5.46 -4.15 20.20
CA ILE A 106 -6.10 -5.31 19.59
C ILE A 106 -7.62 -5.23 19.78
N GLY A 107 -8.35 -5.30 18.67
CA GLY A 107 -9.80 -5.32 18.64
C GLY A 107 -10.37 -6.73 18.81
N ASN A 108 -11.68 -6.85 18.63
CA ASN A 108 -12.38 -8.13 18.62
C ASN A 108 -12.96 -8.38 17.23
N SER A 109 -12.30 -9.22 16.44
CA SER A 109 -12.77 -9.54 15.09
C SER A 109 -14.08 -10.31 15.08
N ASP A 110 -14.50 -10.95 16.18
CA ASP A 110 -15.75 -11.72 16.21
C ASP A 110 -16.98 -10.81 16.29
N GLN A 111 -16.78 -9.54 16.66
CA GLN A 111 -17.83 -8.51 16.69
C GLN A 111 -18.02 -7.80 15.35
N VAL A 112 -17.12 -8.03 14.40
CA VAL A 112 -17.13 -7.37 13.09
C VAL A 112 -18.17 -8.00 12.17
N ARG A 113 -19.07 -7.16 11.64
CA ARG A 113 -20.24 -7.51 10.81
C ARG A 113 -20.24 -6.76 9.49
N GLU A 114 -21.01 -7.26 8.52
CA GLU A 114 -21.23 -6.62 7.23
C GLU A 114 -21.68 -5.16 7.37
N GLY A 115 -21.14 -4.30 6.53
CA GLY A 115 -21.43 -2.86 6.52
C GLY A 115 -20.58 -2.04 7.50
N MET A 116 -19.93 -2.64 8.50
CA MET A 116 -19.03 -1.90 9.39
C MET A 116 -17.88 -1.26 8.62
N THR A 117 -17.59 0.00 8.91
CA THR A 117 -16.44 0.73 8.38
C THR A 117 -15.14 0.07 8.86
N VAL A 118 -14.21 -0.11 7.94
CA VAL A 118 -12.86 -0.58 8.24
C VAL A 118 -11.82 0.23 7.48
N TYR A 119 -10.68 0.42 8.12
CA TYR A 119 -9.54 1.08 7.53
C TYR A 119 -8.43 0.05 7.31
N VAL A 120 -7.76 0.12 6.17
CA VAL A 120 -6.59 -0.70 5.88
C VAL A 120 -5.41 0.22 5.69
N VAL A 121 -4.34 -0.11 6.40
CA VAL A 121 -3.12 0.68 6.44
C VAL A 121 -1.94 -0.19 6.02
N GLY A 122 -0.97 0.38 5.33
CA GLY A 122 0.26 -0.31 4.98
C GLY A 122 1.20 0.53 4.15
N TRP A 123 2.33 -0.05 3.79
CA TRP A 123 3.34 0.55 2.93
C TRP A 123 3.17 0.03 1.51
N ALA A 124 2.62 0.85 0.62
CA ALA A 124 2.44 0.50 -0.77
C ALA A 124 3.77 0.42 -1.52
N ASP A 125 3.81 -0.37 -2.59
CA ASP A 125 4.93 -0.39 -3.51
C ASP A 125 5.19 1.01 -4.10
N ALA A 126 6.44 1.27 -4.47
CA ALA A 126 6.74 2.43 -5.28
C ALA A 126 6.04 2.32 -6.65
N LEU A 127 5.64 3.46 -7.21
CA LEU A 127 5.03 3.58 -8.53
C LEU A 127 6.03 4.22 -9.49
N PRO A 128 6.73 3.48 -10.33
CA PRO A 128 7.72 4.05 -11.24
C PRO A 128 7.15 5.12 -12.17
N GLY A 129 7.96 6.17 -12.35
CA GLY A 129 7.53 7.42 -12.98
C GLY A 129 6.76 8.36 -12.05
N ILE A 130 6.30 7.88 -10.88
CA ILE A 130 5.45 8.60 -9.93
C ILE A 130 6.08 8.68 -8.53
N THR A 131 6.68 7.61 -8.00
CA THR A 131 7.48 7.58 -6.76
C THR A 131 8.73 6.74 -6.92
N LYS A 132 9.76 7.09 -6.13
CA LYS A 132 11.00 6.30 -6.02
C LYS A 132 10.96 5.32 -4.85
N GLU A 133 10.15 5.62 -3.83
CA GLU A 133 10.09 4.88 -2.58
C GLU A 133 8.66 4.43 -2.27
N ARG A 134 8.57 3.45 -1.37
CA ARG A 134 7.31 2.96 -0.82
C ARG A 134 6.69 4.04 0.05
N SER A 135 5.37 4.17 0.00
CA SER A 135 4.64 5.21 0.71
C SER A 135 3.62 4.60 1.68
N TYR A 136 3.40 5.27 2.80
CA TYR A 136 2.31 4.93 3.71
C TYR A 136 0.98 5.19 3.01
N GLN A 137 0.08 4.22 3.06
CA GLN A 137 -1.25 4.31 2.48
C GLN A 137 -2.30 3.98 3.53
N PHE A 138 -3.40 4.72 3.44
CA PHE A 138 -4.57 4.59 4.30
C PHE A 138 -5.81 4.54 3.40
N THR A 139 -6.57 3.47 3.50
CA THR A 139 -7.78 3.27 2.70
C THR A 139 -8.96 2.96 3.60
N ASP A 140 -10.13 3.51 3.30
CA ASP A 140 -11.38 3.16 3.95
C ASP A 140 -12.23 2.23 3.08
N GLY A 141 -13.18 1.55 3.73
CA GLY A 141 -14.08 0.62 3.11
C GLY A 141 -15.01 0.01 4.15
N ASN A 142 -15.75 -1.02 3.76
CA ASN A 142 -16.66 -1.71 4.65
C ASN A 142 -16.46 -3.22 4.56
N ILE A 143 -16.80 -3.91 5.64
CA ILE A 143 -16.92 -5.37 5.63
C ILE A 143 -18.04 -5.77 4.67
N ARG A 144 -17.74 -6.74 3.81
CA ARG A 144 -18.67 -7.29 2.83
C ARG A 144 -19.21 -8.65 3.26
N SER A 145 -18.38 -9.47 3.87
CA SER A 145 -18.80 -10.76 4.39
C SER A 145 -17.75 -11.32 5.35
N ARG A 146 -18.14 -12.37 6.07
CA ARG A 146 -17.23 -13.28 6.74
C ARG A 146 -17.40 -14.68 6.18
N LEU A 147 -16.33 -15.25 5.66
CA LEU A 147 -16.34 -16.62 5.16
C LEU A 147 -16.39 -17.58 6.36
N LYS A 148 -17.18 -18.65 6.24
CA LYS A 148 -17.20 -19.73 7.25
C LYS A 148 -15.87 -20.47 7.31
N GLU A 149 -15.28 -20.70 6.16
CA GLU A 149 -13.97 -21.32 5.97
C GLU A 149 -13.18 -20.50 4.95
N GLY A 150 -11.88 -20.37 5.21
CA GLY A 150 -10.99 -19.56 4.39
C GLY A 150 -9.62 -20.23 4.29
N LYS A 151 -9.12 -20.38 3.06
CA LYS A 151 -7.80 -20.95 2.83
C LYS A 151 -6.73 -20.11 3.52
N ASP A 152 -5.82 -20.75 4.24
CA ASP A 152 -4.76 -20.10 5.02
C ASP A 152 -5.25 -19.04 6.05
N GLY A 153 -6.51 -19.14 6.51
CA GLY A 153 -7.09 -18.27 7.53
C GLY A 153 -7.82 -17.02 7.02
N TYR A 154 -7.81 -16.77 5.71
CA TYR A 154 -8.46 -15.61 5.09
C TYR A 154 -9.98 -15.73 5.12
N THR A 155 -10.62 -15.10 6.10
CA THR A 155 -12.08 -15.18 6.29
C THR A 155 -12.75 -13.82 6.43
N LEU A 156 -12.00 -12.74 6.61
CA LEU A 156 -12.53 -11.38 6.62
C LEU A 156 -12.56 -10.83 5.20
N VAL A 157 -13.71 -10.38 4.71
CA VAL A 157 -13.87 -9.85 3.35
C VAL A 157 -14.31 -8.39 3.41
N TYR A 158 -13.61 -7.51 2.71
CA TYR A 158 -13.89 -6.07 2.66
C TYR A 158 -13.59 -5.50 1.28
N ASN A 159 -14.00 -4.25 1.02
CA ASN A 159 -13.90 -3.60 -0.29
C ASN A 159 -12.97 -2.38 -0.34
N ASN A 160 -12.04 -2.27 0.59
CA ASN A 160 -11.01 -1.22 0.57
C ASN A 160 -10.23 -1.26 -0.76
N GLU A 161 -9.69 -0.11 -1.15
CA GLU A 161 -8.93 0.01 -2.40
C GLU A 161 -7.74 -0.95 -2.43
N ALA A 162 -7.52 -1.48 -3.64
CA ALA A 162 -6.52 -2.46 -3.93
C ALA A 162 -5.14 -1.84 -4.17
N ILE A 163 -4.30 -1.75 -3.13
CA ILE A 163 -2.96 -1.18 -3.26
C ILE A 163 -1.87 -2.25 -3.01
N PRO A 164 -1.07 -2.60 -4.03
CA PRO A 164 0.05 -3.52 -3.87
C PRO A 164 1.07 -3.05 -2.83
N GLY A 165 1.54 -3.98 -1.99
CA GLY A 165 2.59 -3.74 -0.99
C GLY A 165 2.06 -3.62 0.44
N MET A 166 0.75 -3.37 0.60
CA MET A 166 0.11 -3.25 1.91
C MET A 166 -0.11 -4.59 2.64
N SER A 167 0.27 -5.73 2.06
CA SER A 167 0.15 -7.03 2.72
C SER A 167 0.91 -7.05 4.04
N GLY A 168 0.32 -7.64 5.08
CA GLY A 168 0.82 -7.66 6.45
C GLY A 168 0.43 -6.44 7.29
N GLY A 169 -0.15 -5.40 6.67
CA GLY A 169 -0.65 -4.21 7.36
C GLY A 169 -1.95 -4.47 8.13
N PRO A 170 -2.31 -3.60 9.09
CA PRO A 170 -3.49 -3.79 9.92
C PRO A 170 -4.79 -3.47 9.15
N VAL A 171 -5.81 -4.28 9.42
CA VAL A 171 -7.22 -3.91 9.22
C VAL A 171 -7.74 -3.39 10.55
N LEU A 172 -8.27 -2.17 10.55
CA LEU A 172 -8.65 -1.39 11.73
C LEU A 172 -10.15 -1.13 11.76
N ASP A 173 -10.73 -1.09 12.95
CA ASP A 173 -12.08 -0.56 13.18
C ASP A 173 -12.09 0.97 13.38
N GLU A 174 -13.27 1.55 13.62
CA GLU A 174 -13.47 2.99 13.84
C GLU A 174 -12.87 3.54 15.15
N GLN A 175 -12.31 2.66 15.99
CA GLN A 175 -11.55 3.04 17.17
C GLN A 175 -10.05 2.85 16.96
N GLY A 176 -9.62 2.51 15.74
CA GLY A 176 -8.22 2.25 15.39
C GLY A 176 -7.65 1.00 16.04
N ARG A 177 -8.51 0.03 16.39
CA ARG A 177 -8.08 -1.27 16.93
C ARG A 177 -7.91 -2.26 15.79
N VAL A 178 -6.87 -3.09 15.87
CA VAL A 178 -6.58 -4.12 14.88
C VAL A 178 -7.60 -5.24 14.99
N ILE A 179 -8.40 -5.42 13.95
CA ILE A 179 -9.39 -6.51 13.81
C ILE A 179 -8.96 -7.57 12.80
N GLY A 180 -7.89 -7.33 12.05
CA GLY A 180 -7.31 -8.32 11.14
C GLY A 180 -6.00 -7.87 10.53
N ILE A 181 -5.40 -8.76 9.75
CA ILE A 181 -4.19 -8.50 8.95
C ILE A 181 -4.55 -8.60 7.48
N ASN A 182 -4.31 -7.52 6.74
CA ASN A 182 -4.59 -7.42 5.31
C ASN A 182 -3.59 -8.24 4.51
N GLY A 183 -4.02 -9.07 3.55
CA GLY A 183 -3.06 -9.91 2.83
C GLY A 183 -3.39 -10.27 1.39
N ARG A 184 -4.63 -10.60 1.03
CA ARG A 184 -4.97 -11.07 -0.33
C ARG A 184 -5.91 -10.15 -1.07
N ALA A 185 -5.62 -10.00 -2.35
CA ALA A 185 -6.53 -9.54 -3.37
C ALA A 185 -7.34 -10.73 -3.89
N ASP A 186 -8.66 -10.62 -3.97
CA ASP A 186 -9.46 -11.58 -4.72
C ASP A 186 -10.42 -10.85 -5.66
N THR A 187 -10.66 -11.46 -6.82
CA THR A 187 -11.63 -10.95 -7.79
C THR A 187 -12.66 -12.03 -8.06
N GLU A 188 -13.90 -11.74 -7.68
CA GLU A 188 -15.00 -12.63 -8.01
C GLU A 188 -15.47 -12.31 -9.43
N VAL A 189 -15.32 -13.29 -10.33
CA VAL A 189 -15.70 -13.17 -11.75
C VAL A 189 -16.89 -14.10 -12.01
N ARG A 190 -17.97 -13.57 -12.59
CA ARG A 190 -19.12 -14.37 -13.04
C ARG A 190 -18.71 -15.33 -14.15
N LYS A 191 -19.52 -16.37 -14.34
CA LYS A 191 -19.36 -17.33 -15.45
C LYS A 191 -19.44 -16.68 -16.84
N ASP A 192 -20.09 -15.52 -16.97
CA ASP A 192 -20.16 -14.72 -18.21
C ASP A 192 -18.96 -13.78 -18.40
N GLY A 193 -17.97 -13.84 -17.50
CA GLY A 193 -16.78 -13.00 -17.54
C GLY A 193 -16.97 -11.61 -16.92
N ALA A 194 -18.17 -11.26 -16.43
CA ALA A 194 -18.40 -9.99 -15.77
C ALA A 194 -17.86 -10.00 -14.34
N LEU A 195 -17.13 -8.95 -13.96
CA LEU A 195 -16.58 -8.82 -12.62
C LEU A 195 -17.68 -8.46 -11.61
N ILE A 196 -17.74 -9.16 -10.47
CA ILE A 196 -18.74 -8.93 -9.41
C ILE A 196 -18.22 -7.91 -8.40
N ALA A 197 -16.99 -8.08 -7.92
CA ALA A 197 -16.33 -7.17 -6.98
C ALA A 197 -14.82 -7.40 -6.95
N SER A 198 -14.06 -6.30 -6.76
CA SER A 198 -12.67 -6.37 -6.30
C SER A 198 -12.70 -6.39 -4.78
N LEU A 199 -12.44 -7.55 -4.19
CA LEU A 199 -12.50 -7.77 -2.76
C LEU A 199 -11.08 -7.89 -2.20
N ARG A 200 -10.98 -7.60 -0.91
CA ARG A 200 -9.77 -7.78 -0.12
C ARG A 200 -10.08 -8.79 0.96
N LEU A 201 -9.12 -9.67 1.20
CA LEU A 201 -9.20 -10.70 2.22
C LEU A 201 -8.17 -10.43 3.31
N GLY A 202 -8.64 -10.49 4.55
CA GLY A 202 -7.83 -10.40 5.74
C GLY A 202 -7.98 -11.62 6.64
N ILE A 203 -6.96 -11.82 7.47
CA ILE A 203 -6.98 -12.85 8.51
C ILE A 203 -7.48 -12.19 9.81
N PRO A 204 -8.60 -12.65 10.41
CA PRO A 204 -9.13 -12.05 11.63
C PRO A 204 -8.14 -12.11 12.79
N ILE A 205 -8.09 -11.06 13.61
CA ILE A 205 -7.14 -11.00 14.72
C ILE A 205 -7.42 -12.08 15.77
N ASN A 206 -8.68 -12.45 16.02
CA ASN A 206 -9.02 -13.51 16.96
C ASN A 206 -8.55 -14.89 16.49
N THR A 207 -8.47 -15.12 15.17
CA THR A 207 -7.86 -16.33 14.60
C THR A 207 -6.38 -16.41 14.95
N PHE A 208 -5.63 -15.32 14.78
CA PHE A 208 -4.24 -15.23 15.22
C PHE A 208 -4.07 -15.49 16.72
N LEU A 209 -4.86 -14.80 17.56
CA LEU A 209 -4.77 -14.92 19.02
C LEU A 209 -5.04 -16.35 19.50
N THR A 210 -6.03 -17.01 18.90
CA THR A 210 -6.39 -18.40 19.22
C THR A 210 -5.29 -19.36 18.80
N THR A 211 -4.79 -19.25 17.57
CA THR A 211 -3.70 -20.10 17.07
C THR A 211 -2.42 -19.90 17.88
N ARG A 212 -2.04 -18.66 18.21
CA ARG A 212 -0.86 -18.36 19.04
C ARG A 212 -0.97 -18.95 20.44
N ARG A 213 -2.16 -18.90 21.06
CA ARG A 213 -2.39 -19.50 22.40
C ARG A 213 -2.28 -21.02 22.38
N ASN A 214 -2.77 -21.64 21.31
CA ASN A 214 -2.79 -23.11 21.16
C ASN A 214 -1.44 -23.65 20.66
N SER A 215 -0.62 -22.81 20.03
CA SER A 215 0.74 -23.17 19.63
C SER A 215 1.64 -23.15 20.86
N GLN A 216 2.12 -24.32 21.30
CA GLN A 216 3.25 -24.39 22.24
C GLN A 216 4.46 -23.63 21.67
N PRO A 217 5.41 -23.13 22.50
CA PRO A 217 6.64 -22.53 21.97
C PRO A 217 7.30 -23.50 21.00
N ILE A 218 7.22 -23.18 19.71
CA ILE A 218 7.71 -24.03 18.64
C ILE A 218 9.23 -24.14 18.82
N ALA A 219 9.71 -25.37 19.00
CA ALA A 219 11.14 -25.66 18.93
C ALA A 219 11.70 -25.02 17.66
N THR A 220 12.87 -24.38 17.78
CA THR A 220 13.57 -23.55 16.78
C THR A 220 13.99 -24.27 15.49
N GLY A 221 13.34 -25.38 15.14
CA GLY A 221 13.51 -26.08 13.87
C GLY A 221 12.73 -25.37 12.77
N SER A 222 13.46 -24.89 11.77
CA SER A 222 12.92 -24.41 10.49
C SER A 222 12.01 -25.51 9.92
N GLN A 223 10.69 -25.30 9.95
CA GLN A 223 9.77 -26.14 9.17
C GLN A 223 9.82 -25.69 7.71
N THR A 224 11.00 -25.75 7.10
CA THR A 224 11.21 -25.69 5.65
C THR A 224 10.87 -27.03 5.00
N ALA A 225 9.80 -27.69 5.48
CA ALA A 225 9.25 -28.86 4.79
C ALA A 225 8.51 -28.35 3.54
N THR A 226 9.22 -28.31 2.41
CA THR A 226 8.76 -28.32 0.99
C THR A 226 7.28 -27.97 0.74
N ARG A 227 6.82 -26.83 1.27
CA ARG A 227 5.49 -26.31 0.99
C ARG A 227 5.48 -25.79 -0.43
N GLN A 228 4.49 -26.22 -1.21
CA GLN A 228 4.26 -25.65 -2.53
C GLN A 228 3.97 -24.15 -2.39
N ARG A 229 4.76 -23.32 -3.07
CA ARG A 229 4.57 -21.86 -3.06
C ARG A 229 3.20 -21.50 -3.63
N SER A 230 2.52 -20.61 -2.93
CA SER A 230 1.27 -19.98 -3.36
C SER A 230 1.53 -18.87 -4.39
N ALA A 231 0.46 -18.36 -5.01
CA ALA A 231 0.57 -17.19 -5.87
C ALA A 231 1.12 -15.98 -5.11
N GLU A 232 0.69 -15.78 -3.86
CA GLU A 232 1.16 -14.68 -3.00
C GLU A 232 2.66 -14.81 -2.68
N ASP A 233 3.15 -16.03 -2.47
CA ASP A 233 4.60 -16.26 -2.25
C ASP A 233 5.42 -15.80 -3.47
N TYR A 234 4.97 -16.15 -4.69
CA TYR A 234 5.63 -15.69 -5.91
C TYR A 234 5.49 -14.18 -6.14
N ILE A 235 4.35 -13.58 -5.78
CA ILE A 235 4.17 -12.12 -5.84
C ILE A 235 5.20 -11.42 -4.94
N SER A 236 5.35 -11.87 -3.69
CA SER A 236 6.33 -11.27 -2.78
C SER A 236 7.77 -11.48 -3.21
N LEU A 237 8.12 -12.68 -3.69
CA LEU A 237 9.47 -12.95 -4.22
C LEU A 237 9.78 -12.05 -5.42
N GLY A 238 8.82 -11.89 -6.33
CA GLY A 238 8.93 -10.98 -7.46
C GLY A 238 9.09 -9.52 -7.01
N GLY A 239 8.34 -9.10 -5.98
CA GLY A 239 8.47 -7.79 -5.35
C GLY A 239 9.89 -7.56 -4.83
N ALA A 240 10.43 -8.51 -4.06
CA ALA A 240 11.76 -8.38 -3.47
C ALA A 240 12.87 -8.34 -4.54
N LYS A 241 12.71 -9.08 -5.64
CA LYS A 241 13.62 -8.99 -6.80
C LYS A 241 13.51 -7.63 -7.50
N ALA A 242 12.30 -7.10 -7.67
CA ALA A 242 12.09 -5.78 -8.26
C ALA A 242 12.72 -4.67 -7.42
N GLU A 243 12.65 -4.72 -6.09
CA GLU A 243 13.34 -3.77 -5.20
C GLU A 243 14.87 -3.83 -5.38
N ARG A 244 15.44 -5.02 -5.66
CA ARG A 244 16.86 -5.20 -6.02
C ARG A 244 17.18 -4.86 -7.48
N LYS A 245 16.21 -4.33 -8.23
CA LYS A 245 16.31 -4.04 -9.67
C LYS A 245 16.52 -5.27 -10.57
N ASP A 246 16.30 -6.48 -10.05
CA ASP A 246 16.19 -7.69 -10.85
C ASP A 246 14.78 -7.79 -11.44
N TYR A 247 14.50 -6.92 -12.40
CA TYR A 247 13.17 -6.84 -13.01
C TYR A 247 12.83 -8.06 -13.86
N GLN A 248 13.83 -8.69 -14.50
CA GLN A 248 13.61 -9.93 -15.25
C GLN A 248 13.26 -11.10 -14.33
N GLY A 249 13.98 -11.26 -13.22
CA GLY A 249 13.66 -12.26 -12.21
C GLY A 249 12.31 -11.98 -11.53
N ALA A 250 11.96 -10.72 -11.32
CA ALA A 250 10.65 -10.31 -10.83
C ALA A 250 9.52 -10.73 -11.79
N ILE A 251 9.65 -10.42 -13.09
CA ILE A 251 8.70 -10.83 -14.13
C ILE A 251 8.55 -12.36 -14.15
N ALA A 252 9.65 -13.10 -14.01
CA ALA A 252 9.60 -14.57 -13.97
C ALA A 252 8.77 -15.10 -12.78
N ASP A 253 8.91 -14.52 -11.59
CA ASP A 253 8.10 -14.90 -10.43
C ASP A 253 6.64 -14.47 -10.59
N TYR A 254 6.36 -13.26 -11.09
CA TYR A 254 4.98 -12.82 -11.37
C TYR A 254 4.30 -13.72 -12.42
N ASN A 255 5.06 -14.23 -13.40
CA ASN A 255 4.55 -15.23 -14.33
C ASN A 255 4.16 -16.54 -13.62
N GLN A 256 4.91 -16.99 -12.61
CA GLN A 256 4.52 -18.16 -11.81
C GLN A 256 3.29 -17.87 -10.96
N ALA A 257 3.20 -16.68 -10.36
CA ALA A 257 2.00 -16.26 -9.62
C ALA A 257 0.75 -16.29 -10.52
N LEU A 258 0.86 -15.76 -11.74
CA LEU A 258 -0.25 -15.72 -12.71
C LEU A 258 -0.58 -17.08 -13.32
N LYS A 259 0.32 -18.08 -13.29
CA LYS A 259 -0.04 -19.48 -13.60
C LYS A 259 -0.92 -20.09 -12.52
N LEU A 260 -0.65 -19.76 -11.25
CA LEU A 260 -1.40 -20.27 -10.09
C LEU A 260 -2.72 -19.51 -9.86
N SER A 261 -2.72 -18.21 -10.15
CA SER A 261 -3.90 -17.34 -10.04
C SER A 261 -3.99 -16.41 -11.26
N PRO A 262 -4.59 -16.88 -12.38
CA PRO A 262 -4.62 -16.14 -13.65
C PRO A 262 -5.40 -14.83 -13.63
N ASN A 263 -6.21 -14.59 -12.60
CA ASN A 263 -7.01 -13.37 -12.45
C ASN A 263 -6.54 -12.55 -11.24
N ASN A 264 -5.24 -12.58 -10.90
CA ASN A 264 -4.70 -11.79 -9.79
C ASN A 264 -4.30 -10.38 -10.25
N PRO A 265 -5.05 -9.32 -9.90
CA PRO A 265 -4.74 -7.95 -10.33
C PRO A 265 -3.42 -7.43 -9.74
N ASP A 266 -3.06 -7.82 -8.51
CA ASP A 266 -1.82 -7.37 -7.88
C ASP A 266 -0.58 -7.91 -8.61
N ALA A 267 -0.64 -9.17 -9.08
CA ALA A 267 0.43 -9.76 -9.90
C ALA A 267 0.57 -9.07 -11.27
N TYR A 268 -0.54 -8.79 -11.96
CA TYR A 268 -0.52 -8.03 -13.21
C TYR A 268 0.02 -6.62 -12.99
N PHE A 269 -0.42 -5.91 -11.95
CA PHE A 269 0.03 -4.56 -11.65
C PHE A 269 1.55 -4.51 -11.43
N ARG A 270 2.07 -5.40 -10.58
CA ARG A 270 3.51 -5.48 -10.28
C ARG A 270 4.34 -5.94 -11.48
N ARG A 271 3.80 -6.81 -12.33
CA ARG A 271 4.47 -7.21 -13.58
C ARG A 271 4.47 -6.09 -14.61
N SER A 272 3.38 -5.33 -14.73
CA SER A 272 3.32 -4.08 -15.50
C SER A 272 4.44 -3.14 -15.09
N ASN A 273 4.59 -2.97 -13.78
CA ASN A 273 5.60 -2.10 -13.22
C ASN A 273 7.03 -2.55 -13.61
N ALA A 274 7.33 -3.83 -13.43
CA ALA A 274 8.61 -4.39 -13.85
C ALA A 274 8.84 -4.26 -15.38
N HIS A 275 7.80 -4.42 -16.20
CA HIS A 275 7.86 -4.20 -17.64
C HIS A 275 8.17 -2.74 -18.00
N PHE A 276 7.52 -1.78 -17.34
CA PHE A 276 7.80 -0.36 -17.53
C PHE A 276 9.26 -0.02 -17.21
N LEU A 277 9.80 -0.54 -16.10
CA LEU A 277 11.18 -0.30 -15.67
C LEU A 277 12.25 -0.85 -16.63
N ILE A 278 11.92 -1.88 -17.42
CA ILE A 278 12.79 -2.40 -18.48
C ILE A 278 12.46 -1.82 -19.87
N GLY A 279 11.61 -0.80 -19.94
CA GLY A 279 11.23 -0.11 -21.18
C GLY A 279 10.22 -0.86 -22.05
N ASN A 280 9.64 -1.97 -21.57
CA ASN A 280 8.62 -2.71 -22.30
C ASN A 280 7.22 -2.11 -22.04
N LEU A 281 6.99 -0.93 -22.62
CA LEU A 281 5.76 -0.14 -22.43
C LEU A 281 4.50 -0.90 -22.89
N GLN A 282 4.57 -1.63 -23.99
CA GLN A 282 3.43 -2.40 -24.51
C GLN A 282 2.96 -3.49 -23.53
N SER A 283 3.89 -4.28 -22.97
CA SER A 283 3.53 -5.28 -21.96
C SER A 283 3.03 -4.64 -20.67
N ALA A 284 3.61 -3.50 -20.26
CA ALA A 284 3.12 -2.74 -19.10
C ALA A 284 1.67 -2.27 -19.29
N THR A 285 1.36 -1.65 -20.44
CA THR A 285 0.02 -1.23 -20.81
C THR A 285 -0.95 -2.41 -20.88
N SER A 286 -0.55 -3.54 -21.46
CA SER A 286 -1.37 -4.75 -21.53
C SER A 286 -1.73 -5.28 -20.14
N ASP A 287 -0.76 -5.33 -19.23
CA ASP A 287 -0.97 -5.77 -17.86
C ASP A 287 -1.88 -4.80 -17.09
N LEU A 288 -1.73 -3.49 -17.24
CA LEU A 288 -2.64 -2.51 -16.63
C LEU A 288 -4.06 -2.57 -17.19
N ASN A 289 -4.21 -2.83 -18.49
CA ASN A 289 -5.54 -3.09 -19.07
C ASN A 289 -6.20 -4.29 -18.39
N LYS A 290 -5.42 -5.34 -18.08
CA LYS A 290 -5.91 -6.50 -17.34
C LYS A 290 -6.25 -6.15 -15.88
N VAL A 291 -5.43 -5.33 -15.20
CA VAL A 291 -5.76 -4.82 -13.86
C VAL A 291 -7.07 -4.05 -13.88
N ILE A 292 -7.26 -3.14 -14.84
CA ILE A 292 -8.48 -2.32 -14.94
C ILE A 292 -9.70 -3.17 -15.30
N GLN A 293 -9.53 -4.20 -16.13
CA GLN A 293 -10.59 -5.19 -16.38
C GLN A 293 -10.97 -5.93 -15.09
N LEU A 294 -9.97 -6.35 -14.31
CA LEU A 294 -10.13 -7.12 -13.07
C LEU A 294 -10.57 -6.27 -11.86
N SER A 295 -10.29 -4.97 -11.89
CA SER A 295 -10.51 -4.03 -10.79
C SER A 295 -10.79 -2.64 -11.37
N PRO A 296 -11.98 -2.42 -11.97
CA PRO A 296 -12.29 -1.18 -12.70
C PRO A 296 -12.37 0.07 -11.83
N LYS A 297 -12.32 -0.11 -10.49
CA LYS A 297 -12.28 0.97 -9.50
C LYS A 297 -10.88 1.22 -8.92
N ASN A 298 -9.83 0.61 -9.49
CA ASN A 298 -8.46 0.78 -9.01
C ASN A 298 -7.88 2.10 -9.55
N GLY A 299 -7.90 3.17 -8.75
CA GLY A 299 -7.42 4.50 -9.15
C GLY A 299 -5.92 4.51 -9.46
N PHE A 300 -5.14 3.70 -8.73
CA PHE A 300 -3.70 3.53 -8.97
C PHE A 300 -3.39 2.95 -10.35
N ALA A 301 -4.18 1.99 -10.82
CA ALA A 301 -3.98 1.39 -12.14
C ALA A 301 -4.20 2.41 -13.27
N TYR A 302 -5.22 3.27 -13.14
CA TYR A 302 -5.41 4.39 -14.06
C TYR A 302 -4.28 5.42 -13.96
N ALA A 303 -3.86 5.82 -12.75
CA ALA A 303 -2.75 6.75 -12.58
C ALA A 303 -1.44 6.25 -13.19
N MET A 304 -1.10 4.96 -13.01
CA MET A 304 0.06 4.35 -13.68
C MET A 304 -0.10 4.29 -15.19
N ARG A 305 -1.28 3.91 -15.70
CA ARG A 305 -1.51 3.83 -17.15
C ARG A 305 -1.44 5.23 -17.79
N SER A 306 -1.90 6.26 -17.09
CA SER A 306 -1.69 7.67 -17.46
C SER A 306 -0.20 8.01 -17.59
N ALA A 307 0.62 7.67 -16.60
CA ALA A 307 2.06 7.94 -16.66
C ALA A 307 2.77 7.19 -17.82
N ILE A 308 2.37 5.95 -18.10
CA ILE A 308 2.89 5.17 -19.23
C ILE A 308 2.45 5.80 -20.56
N ARG A 309 1.18 6.18 -20.69
CA ARG A 309 0.66 6.85 -21.89
C ARG A 309 1.37 8.17 -22.18
N LEU A 310 1.74 8.95 -21.15
CA LEU A 310 2.59 10.13 -21.34
C LEU A 310 3.96 9.77 -21.92
N THR A 311 4.55 8.67 -21.45
CA THR A 311 5.82 8.15 -21.99
C THR A 311 5.66 7.70 -23.45
N GLU A 312 4.53 7.10 -23.79
CA GLU A 312 4.14 6.73 -25.17
C GLU A 312 3.69 7.93 -26.03
N LYS A 313 3.58 9.13 -25.45
CA LYS A 313 3.08 10.38 -26.06
C LYS A 313 1.58 10.36 -26.41
N ASP A 314 0.81 9.43 -25.86
CA ASP A 314 -0.66 9.45 -25.89
C ASP A 314 -1.20 10.41 -24.81
N ILE A 315 -1.08 11.72 -25.08
CA ILE A 315 -1.50 12.76 -24.13
C ILE A 315 -3.01 12.72 -23.85
N PRO A 316 -3.91 12.58 -24.85
CA PRO A 316 -5.35 12.48 -24.59
C PRO A 316 -5.71 11.26 -23.72
N GLY A 317 -5.12 10.09 -24.01
CA GLY A 317 -5.35 8.89 -23.21
C GLY A 317 -4.80 9.02 -21.79
N ALA A 318 -3.68 9.73 -21.60
CA ALA A 318 -3.16 10.01 -20.27
C ALA A 318 -4.10 10.91 -19.45
N ILE A 319 -4.64 11.98 -20.05
CA ILE A 319 -5.61 12.85 -19.37
C ILE A 319 -6.85 12.06 -18.96
N ALA A 320 -7.41 11.25 -19.86
CA ALA A 320 -8.60 10.45 -19.57
C ALA A 320 -8.38 9.48 -18.39
N ASP A 321 -7.23 8.82 -18.35
CA ASP A 321 -6.88 7.93 -17.23
C ASP A 321 -6.63 8.73 -15.92
N GLY A 322 -5.94 9.87 -16.00
CA GLY A 322 -5.72 10.73 -14.84
C GLY A 322 -7.03 11.29 -14.26
N GLU A 323 -8.00 11.64 -15.11
CA GLU A 323 -9.34 12.07 -14.69
C GLU A 323 -10.11 10.95 -14.00
N GLU A 324 -10.07 9.74 -14.57
CA GLU A 324 -10.71 8.58 -13.96
C GLU A 324 -10.07 8.21 -12.62
N ALA A 325 -8.74 8.28 -12.50
CA ALA A 325 -8.04 8.08 -11.24
C ALA A 325 -8.49 9.06 -10.15
N VAL A 326 -8.60 10.36 -10.47
CA VAL A 326 -9.08 11.40 -9.55
C VAL A 326 -10.56 11.19 -9.20
N ARG A 327 -11.38 10.76 -10.16
CA ARG A 327 -12.81 10.48 -9.94
C ARG A 327 -13.01 9.29 -9.00
N LEU A 328 -12.22 8.23 -9.17
CA LEU A 328 -12.30 7.01 -8.36
C LEU A 328 -11.78 7.23 -6.94
N ASN A 329 -10.68 7.97 -6.79
CA ASN A 329 -10.14 8.31 -5.48
C ASN A 329 -9.69 9.80 -5.45
N PRO A 330 -10.55 10.71 -4.96
CA PRO A 330 -10.22 12.14 -4.86
C PRO A 330 -9.11 12.47 -3.85
N ASN A 331 -8.73 11.51 -3.00
CA ASN A 331 -7.65 11.65 -2.03
C ASN A 331 -6.33 11.03 -2.53
N LEU A 332 -6.33 10.34 -3.68
CA LEU A 332 -5.15 9.76 -4.27
C LEU A 332 -4.25 10.85 -4.86
N GLY A 333 -3.23 11.28 -4.12
CA GLY A 333 -2.26 12.28 -4.59
C GLY A 333 -1.70 11.95 -5.98
N PHE A 334 -1.32 10.69 -6.21
CA PHE A 334 -0.73 10.27 -7.48
C PHE A 334 -1.64 10.42 -8.69
N ALA A 335 -2.97 10.42 -8.49
CA ALA A 335 -3.92 10.72 -9.56
C ALA A 335 -3.79 12.18 -10.00
N TYR A 336 -3.60 13.10 -9.05
CA TYR A 336 -3.32 14.50 -9.36
C TYR A 336 -1.94 14.71 -9.98
N LEU A 337 -0.90 13.99 -9.53
CA LEU A 337 0.40 14.04 -10.21
C LEU A 337 0.28 13.59 -11.67
N ALA A 338 -0.35 12.44 -11.92
CA ALA A 338 -0.52 11.88 -13.26
C ALA A 338 -1.31 12.83 -14.18
N ARG A 339 -2.47 13.32 -13.70
CA ARG A 339 -3.32 14.26 -14.47
C ARG A 339 -2.64 15.62 -14.66
N GLY A 340 -2.00 16.15 -13.63
CA GLY A 340 -1.30 17.43 -13.67
C GLY A 340 -0.13 17.41 -14.65
N SER A 341 0.67 16.34 -14.64
CA SER A 341 1.70 16.10 -15.64
C SER A 341 1.11 16.04 -17.06
N ALA A 342 0.01 15.32 -17.25
CA ALA A 342 -0.63 15.23 -18.57
C ALA A 342 -1.17 16.58 -19.07
N ARG A 343 -1.79 17.36 -18.19
CA ARG A 343 -2.28 18.72 -18.48
C ARG A 343 -1.15 19.68 -18.85
N ALA A 344 0.00 19.58 -18.18
CA ALA A 344 1.17 20.37 -18.52
C ALA A 344 1.68 20.10 -19.94
N PHE A 345 1.53 18.86 -20.44
CA PHE A 345 1.83 18.51 -21.84
C PHE A 345 0.74 18.91 -22.85
N LEU A 346 -0.50 19.18 -22.41
CA LEU A 346 -1.60 19.74 -23.23
C LEU A 346 -1.77 21.27 -23.03
N PRO A 347 -0.68 22.00 -22.79
CA PRO A 347 -0.64 23.38 -22.29
C PRO A 347 -1.76 23.90 -21.35
N ASP A 348 -2.46 23.05 -20.61
CA ASP A 348 -3.39 23.45 -19.54
C ASP A 348 -2.59 23.70 -18.26
N TYR A 349 -1.78 24.76 -18.29
CA TYR A 349 -0.85 25.07 -17.21
C TYR A 349 -1.55 25.44 -15.91
N GLN A 350 -2.72 26.10 -15.98
CA GLN A 350 -3.51 26.45 -14.80
C GLN A 350 -4.06 25.19 -14.11
N GLY A 351 -4.63 24.26 -14.89
CA GLY A 351 -5.11 22.98 -14.37
C GLY A 351 -3.98 22.11 -13.83
N ALA A 352 -2.82 22.10 -14.50
CA ALA A 352 -1.63 21.40 -14.02
C ALA A 352 -1.16 21.93 -12.66
N ILE A 353 -1.03 23.25 -12.49
CA ILE A 353 -0.63 23.85 -11.21
C ILE A 353 -1.61 23.47 -10.08
N ALA A 354 -2.92 23.51 -10.34
CA ALA A 354 -3.92 23.17 -9.34
C ALA A 354 -3.81 21.71 -8.87
N ASP A 355 -3.63 20.77 -9.81
CA ASP A 355 -3.44 19.35 -9.49
C ASP A 355 -2.13 19.10 -8.74
N ILE A 356 -1.04 19.71 -9.21
CA ILE A 356 0.27 19.53 -8.58
C ILE A 356 0.31 20.13 -7.16
N ASN A 357 -0.42 21.22 -6.89
CA ASN A 357 -0.56 21.74 -5.53
C ASN A 357 -1.21 20.72 -4.59
N LYS A 358 -2.31 20.08 -5.01
CA LYS A 358 -2.95 19.02 -4.21
C LYS A 358 -2.03 17.85 -3.95
N PHE A 359 -1.19 17.49 -4.93
CA PHE A 359 -0.20 16.44 -4.74
C PHE A 359 0.89 16.84 -3.73
N ILE A 360 1.42 18.07 -3.84
CA ILE A 360 2.47 18.58 -2.93
C ILE A 360 1.96 18.71 -1.48
N GLU A 361 0.68 18.99 -1.27
CA GLU A 361 0.07 18.97 0.07
C GLU A 361 0.20 17.60 0.76
N GLN A 362 0.20 16.52 -0.01
CA GLN A 362 0.32 15.15 0.48
C GLN A 362 1.78 14.67 0.51
N GLU A 363 2.55 15.01 -0.53
CA GLU A 363 3.91 14.52 -0.76
C GLU A 363 4.89 15.70 -0.97
N PRO A 364 5.17 16.52 0.06
CA PRO A 364 5.92 17.77 -0.07
C PRO A 364 7.41 17.57 -0.41
N SER A 365 7.94 16.36 -0.23
CA SER A 365 9.33 15.99 -0.53
C SER A 365 9.52 15.47 -1.96
N PHE A 366 8.48 15.46 -2.79
CA PHE A 366 8.56 14.87 -4.12
C PHE A 366 9.07 15.86 -5.19
N ALA A 367 10.37 15.81 -5.49
CA ALA A 367 11.07 16.75 -6.39
C ALA A 367 10.39 16.94 -7.77
N HIS A 368 9.87 15.87 -8.39
CA HIS A 368 9.25 15.94 -9.71
C HIS A 368 7.94 16.74 -9.74
N ALA A 369 7.21 16.82 -8.64
CA ALA A 369 6.03 17.69 -8.56
C ALA A 369 6.41 19.16 -8.76
N TYR A 370 7.44 19.63 -8.05
CA TYR A 370 7.94 20.99 -8.21
C TYR A 370 8.47 21.24 -9.64
N ALA A 371 9.11 20.25 -10.27
CA ALA A 371 9.51 20.35 -11.68
C ALA A 371 8.32 20.61 -12.61
N VAL A 372 7.23 19.85 -12.46
CA VAL A 372 6.02 19.99 -13.28
C VAL A 372 5.32 21.32 -13.01
N ARG A 373 5.23 21.74 -11.74
CA ARG A 373 4.66 23.05 -11.37
C ARG A 373 5.49 24.21 -11.92
N GLY A 374 6.81 24.11 -11.83
CA GLY A 374 7.73 25.12 -12.33
C GLY A 374 7.66 25.25 -13.85
N TYR A 375 7.60 24.13 -14.58
CA TYR A 375 7.37 24.11 -16.03
C TYR A 375 6.03 24.76 -16.39
N SER A 376 4.97 24.46 -15.65
CA SER A 376 3.64 25.03 -15.90
C SER A 376 3.61 26.54 -15.61
N ARG A 377 4.23 26.99 -14.51
CA ARG A 377 4.39 28.42 -14.19
C ARG A 377 5.17 29.17 -15.26
N ALA A 378 6.22 28.56 -15.81
CA ALA A 378 6.96 29.11 -16.93
C ALA A 378 6.08 29.30 -18.16
N GLY A 379 5.23 28.31 -18.47
CA GLY A 379 4.25 28.39 -19.55
C GLY A 379 3.22 29.51 -19.38
N LEU A 380 2.93 29.92 -18.14
CA LEU A 380 2.11 31.09 -17.81
C LEU A 380 2.90 32.41 -17.71
N GLY A 381 4.21 32.39 -17.94
CA GLY A 381 5.08 33.56 -17.81
C GLY A 381 5.52 33.90 -16.38
N ASP A 382 5.15 33.12 -15.36
CA ASP A 382 5.62 33.28 -13.98
C ASP A 382 7.05 32.72 -13.83
N ARG A 383 8.03 33.43 -14.38
CA ARG A 383 9.45 33.04 -14.34
C ARG A 383 9.99 32.97 -12.92
N LYS A 384 9.51 33.83 -12.02
CA LYS A 384 9.98 33.87 -10.63
C LYS A 384 9.52 32.63 -9.87
N GLY A 385 8.23 32.30 -9.95
CA GLY A 385 7.68 31.10 -9.35
C GLY A 385 8.24 29.81 -9.97
N ALA A 386 8.48 29.81 -11.29
CA ALA A 386 9.12 28.69 -11.97
C ALA A 386 10.53 28.39 -11.44
N ASN A 387 11.38 29.42 -11.32
CA ASN A 387 12.73 29.24 -10.78
C ASN A 387 12.72 28.78 -9.31
N ALA A 388 11.81 29.32 -8.49
CA ALA A 388 11.67 28.91 -7.10
C ALA A 388 11.29 27.42 -6.98
N ASP A 389 10.37 26.95 -7.82
CA ASP A 389 10.02 25.52 -7.86
C ASP A 389 11.19 24.65 -8.35
N PHE A 390 11.95 25.11 -9.35
CA PHE A 390 13.14 24.40 -9.80
C PHE A 390 14.25 24.37 -8.76
N ASP A 391 14.41 25.41 -7.94
CA ASP A 391 15.33 25.41 -6.80
C ASP A 391 14.89 24.38 -5.76
N GLN A 392 13.60 24.37 -5.41
CA GLN A 392 13.05 23.38 -4.48
C GLN A 392 13.21 21.94 -4.99
N ALA A 393 12.98 21.71 -6.29
CA ALA A 393 13.20 20.40 -6.92
C ALA A 393 14.65 19.92 -6.80
N LEU A 394 15.64 20.81 -7.02
CA LEU A 394 17.06 20.49 -6.87
C LEU A 394 17.50 20.36 -5.42
N GLN A 395 16.86 21.06 -4.49
CA GLN A 395 17.11 20.86 -3.06
C GLN A 395 16.66 19.46 -2.61
N LEU A 396 15.52 19.00 -3.12
CA LEU A 396 14.97 17.66 -2.83
C LEU A 396 15.72 16.55 -3.58
N ASP A 397 16.13 16.79 -4.83
CA ASP A 397 16.94 15.86 -5.64
C ASP A 397 18.04 16.62 -6.40
N PRO A 398 19.26 16.74 -5.83
CA PRO A 398 20.37 17.44 -6.46
C PRO A 398 20.82 16.84 -7.79
N ASN A 399 20.49 15.57 -8.05
CA ASN A 399 20.84 14.85 -9.27
C ASN A 399 19.73 14.89 -10.32
N PHE A 400 18.72 15.74 -10.16
CA PHE A 400 17.61 15.82 -11.09
C PHE A 400 17.99 16.63 -12.36
N PHE A 401 18.85 16.04 -13.20
CA PHE A 401 19.49 16.74 -14.32
C PHE A 401 18.52 17.39 -15.32
N SER A 402 17.31 16.85 -15.45
CA SER A 402 16.28 17.42 -16.34
C SER A 402 15.89 18.86 -15.97
N ILE A 403 16.05 19.27 -14.70
CA ILE A 403 15.77 20.63 -14.26
C ILE A 403 16.67 21.66 -14.95
N TYR A 404 17.94 21.32 -15.25
CA TYR A 404 18.84 22.26 -15.93
C TYR A 404 18.37 22.58 -17.35
N GLN A 405 17.77 21.62 -18.05
CA GLN A 405 17.15 21.85 -19.36
C GLN A 405 15.89 22.72 -19.24
N LEU A 406 15.04 22.44 -18.24
CA LEU A 406 13.82 23.22 -17.97
C LEU A 406 14.12 24.67 -17.58
N ARG A 407 15.25 24.93 -16.92
CA ARG A 407 15.74 26.31 -16.66
C ARG A 407 16.15 27.06 -17.92
N GLY A 408 16.71 26.35 -18.91
CA GLY A 408 17.02 26.92 -20.22
C GLY A 408 15.78 27.46 -20.93
N VAL A 409 14.66 26.74 -20.81
CA VAL A 409 13.35 27.15 -21.35
C VAL A 409 12.84 28.44 -20.69
N VAL A 410 12.96 28.59 -19.36
CA VAL A 410 12.56 29.82 -18.63
C VAL A 410 13.38 31.04 -19.05
N ARG A 411 14.65 30.87 -19.38
CA ARG A 411 15.56 31.95 -19.82
C ARG A 411 15.41 32.34 -21.28
N GLY A 412 14.80 31.47 -22.10
CA GLY A 412 14.60 31.68 -23.54
C GLY A 412 13.28 32.37 -23.91
N PHE A 413 12.35 32.48 -22.97
CA PHE A 413 11.22 33.41 -23.04
C PHE A 413 11.64 34.76 -22.47
#